data_AF-A0A6H3NQF8-F1
#
_entry.id   AF-A0A6H3NQF8-F1
#
_cell.length_a   1.000
_cell.length_b   1.000
_cell.length_c   1.000
_cell.angle_alpha   90.00
_cell.angle_beta   90.00
_cell.angle_gamma   90.00
#
_symmetry.space_group_name_H-M   'P 1'
#
loop_
_entity.id
_entity.type
_entity.pdbx_description
1 polymer ?
#
loop_
_entity_poly.entity_id
_entity_poly.type
_entity_poly.pdbx_seq_one_letter_code
_entity_poly.pdbx_strand_id
1 'polypeptide(L)'
;MKPKIFLTLTLSLLIHFGIFANPETKANELCECLKKGKTTENAADKKSCLSLREKHVSDLKKGSKSYESYLLSVQKCEQSLAGTPEINSNLNTKEKISAVCDCFQKSNKQSRMGCFKLQSDYGKTISDPEEKKEFNLSSGSCE
;
A
#
# COMPACT_ATOMS: atom_id res chain seq x y z
N MET A 1 -38.47 -30.56 33.79
CA MET A 1 -37.62 -29.35 33.95
C MET A 1 -36.30 -29.57 33.21
N LYS A 2 -35.94 -28.65 32.29
CA LYS A 2 -34.63 -28.46 31.60
C LYS A 2 -34.15 -29.64 30.71
N PRO A 3 -33.63 -29.35 29.50
CA PRO A 3 -32.33 -28.68 29.38
C PRO A 3 -32.40 -27.40 28.54
N LYS A 4 -32.39 -26.24 29.21
CA LYS A 4 -32.03 -24.94 28.62
C LYS A 4 -30.49 -24.74 28.60
N ILE A 5 -29.74 -25.81 28.31
CA ILE A 5 -28.26 -25.81 28.41
C ILE A 5 -27.60 -26.04 27.04
N PHE A 6 -28.34 -26.55 26.05
CA PHE A 6 -27.79 -26.84 24.74
C PHE A 6 -27.66 -25.60 23.83
N LEU A 7 -28.43 -24.54 24.10
CA LEU A 7 -28.43 -23.31 23.28
C LEU A 7 -27.29 -22.34 23.63
N THR A 8 -26.69 -22.48 24.81
CA THR A 8 -25.62 -21.58 25.28
C THR A 8 -24.22 -22.02 24.82
N LEU A 9 -24.02 -23.29 24.47
CA LEU A 9 -22.71 -23.80 24.06
C LEU A 9 -22.35 -23.47 22.60
N THR A 10 -23.35 -23.30 21.73
CA THR A 10 -23.15 -22.89 20.32
C THR A 10 -22.90 -21.39 20.17
N LEU A 11 -23.29 -20.55 21.15
CA LEU A 11 -23.06 -19.11 21.09
C LEU A 11 -21.63 -18.71 21.53
N SER A 12 -20.98 -19.51 22.37
CA SER A 12 -19.58 -19.26 22.80
C SER A 12 -18.52 -19.69 21.79
N LEU A 13 -18.85 -20.54 20.81
CA LEU A 13 -17.91 -20.94 19.76
C LEU A 13 -17.76 -19.90 18.64
N LEU A 14 -18.69 -18.95 18.52
CA LEU A 14 -18.62 -17.89 17.51
C LEU A 14 -17.68 -16.72 17.90
N ILE A 15 -17.22 -16.68 19.15
CA ILE A 15 -16.40 -15.57 19.66
C ILE A 15 -14.88 -15.82 19.46
N HIS A 16 -14.46 -17.06 19.19
CA HIS A 16 -13.03 -17.40 19.07
C HIS A 16 -12.44 -17.27 17.66
N PHE A 17 -13.24 -16.93 16.64
CA PHE A 17 -12.75 -16.58 15.30
C PHE A 17 -12.78 -15.09 15.02
N GLY A 18 -12.79 -14.26 16.06
CA GLY A 18 -12.30 -12.89 15.97
C GLY A 18 -10.78 -12.88 15.73
N ILE A 19 -10.31 -13.54 14.66
CA ILE A 19 -9.02 -13.21 14.05
C ILE A 19 -9.24 -11.77 13.58
N PHE A 20 -8.93 -10.81 14.42
CA PHE A 20 -8.72 -9.45 13.98
C PHE A 20 -7.73 -9.56 12.83
N ALA A 21 -8.23 -9.35 11.61
CA ALA A 21 -7.42 -9.35 10.41
C ALA A 21 -6.30 -8.32 10.63
N ASN A 22 -5.12 -8.78 11.06
CA ASN A 22 -4.03 -7.88 11.38
C ASN A 22 -3.54 -7.27 10.07
N PRO A 23 -3.66 -5.95 9.89
CA PRO A 23 -3.26 -5.28 8.65
C PRO A 23 -1.77 -5.44 8.36
N GLU A 24 -0.93 -5.50 9.39
CA GLU A 24 0.52 -5.68 9.24
C GLU A 24 0.87 -7.07 8.72
N THR A 25 0.30 -8.12 9.31
CA THR A 25 0.52 -9.50 8.86
C THR A 25 0.10 -9.67 7.40
N LYS A 26 -1.08 -9.17 7.02
CA LYS A 26 -1.58 -9.23 5.64
C LYS A 26 -0.71 -8.43 4.68
N ALA A 27 -0.22 -7.25 5.10
CA ALA A 27 0.70 -6.46 4.27
C ALA A 27 2.01 -7.21 4.03
N ASN A 28 2.58 -7.85 5.06
CA ASN A 28 3.79 -8.66 4.94
C ASN A 28 3.58 -9.87 4.03
N GLU A 29 2.47 -10.60 4.19
CA GLU A 29 2.10 -11.72 3.30
C GLU A 29 2.05 -11.30 1.83
N LEU A 30 1.39 -10.17 1.53
CA LEU A 30 1.32 -9.67 0.16
C LEU A 30 2.71 -9.21 -0.32
N CYS A 31 3.49 -8.54 0.53
CA CYS A 31 4.82 -8.07 0.19
C CYS A 31 5.76 -9.22 -0.21
N GLU A 32 5.76 -10.32 0.56
CA GLU A 32 6.53 -11.52 0.23
C GLU A 32 6.05 -12.17 -1.07
N CYS A 33 4.74 -12.19 -1.31
CA CYS A 33 4.20 -12.64 -2.60
C CYS A 33 4.73 -11.78 -3.75
N LEU A 34 4.69 -10.44 -3.63
CA LEU A 34 5.14 -9.51 -4.67
C LEU A 34 6.65 -9.62 -4.92
N LYS A 35 7.46 -9.79 -3.87
CA LYS A 35 8.91 -10.07 -4.00
C LYS A 35 9.18 -11.31 -4.84
N LYS A 36 8.49 -12.41 -4.53
CA LYS A 36 8.60 -13.66 -5.30
C LYS A 36 8.04 -13.50 -6.71
N GLY A 37 6.94 -12.77 -6.86
CA GLY A 37 6.31 -12.43 -8.14
C GLY A 37 7.23 -11.66 -9.10
N LYS A 38 8.15 -10.85 -8.56
CA LYS A 38 9.14 -10.10 -9.35
C LYS A 38 10.24 -11.00 -9.92
N THR A 39 10.58 -12.09 -9.24
CA THR A 39 11.67 -12.99 -9.66
C THR A 39 11.18 -14.20 -10.47
N THR A 40 9.89 -14.53 -10.41
CA THR A 40 9.30 -15.65 -11.17
C THR A 40 8.88 -15.23 -12.59
N GLU A 41 9.12 -16.10 -13.57
CA GLU A 41 8.58 -15.96 -14.94
C GLU A 41 7.13 -16.48 -15.03
N ASN A 42 6.66 -17.22 -14.03
CA ASN A 42 5.35 -17.85 -14.05
C ASN A 42 4.21 -16.81 -13.85
N ALA A 43 3.35 -16.68 -14.86
CA ALA A 43 2.19 -15.80 -14.82
C ALA A 43 1.15 -16.20 -13.75
N ALA A 44 1.05 -17.49 -13.41
CA ALA A 44 0.13 -17.97 -12.38
C ALA A 44 0.54 -17.47 -10.98
N ASP A 45 1.84 -17.45 -10.69
CA ASP A 45 2.37 -16.93 -9.43
C ASP A 45 2.07 -15.42 -9.29
N LYS A 46 2.22 -14.66 -10.37
CA LYS A 46 1.86 -13.22 -10.39
C LYS A 46 0.38 -12.99 -10.15
N LYS A 47 -0.48 -13.80 -10.78
CA LYS A 47 -1.95 -13.74 -10.59
C LYS A 47 -2.36 -14.11 -9.16
N SER A 48 -1.61 -15.01 -8.51
CA SER A 48 -1.88 -15.40 -7.12
C SER A 48 -1.75 -14.22 -6.15
N CYS A 49 -0.78 -13.32 -6.36
CA CYS A 49 -0.63 -12.12 -5.52
C CYS A 49 -1.77 -11.13 -5.70
N LEU A 50 -2.36 -11.01 -6.90
CA LEU A 50 -3.55 -10.18 -7.13
C LEU A 50 -4.75 -10.74 -6.36
N SER A 51 -4.95 -12.06 -6.43
CA SER A 51 -6.03 -12.73 -5.70
C SER A 51 -5.86 -12.61 -4.18
N LEU A 52 -4.61 -12.67 -3.70
CA LEU A 52 -4.27 -12.47 -2.30
C LEU A 52 -4.60 -11.03 -1.84
N ARG A 53 -4.27 -10.02 -2.65
CA ARG A 53 -4.62 -8.62 -2.40
C ARG A 53 -6.14 -8.41 -2.30
N GLU A 54 -6.90 -8.98 -3.23
CA GLU A 54 -8.38 -8.92 -3.20
C GLU A 54 -8.96 -9.54 -1.93
N LYS A 55 -8.43 -10.70 -1.52
CA LYS A 55 -8.81 -11.35 -0.26
C LYS A 55 -8.51 -10.46 0.94
N HIS A 56 -7.31 -9.87 1.01
CA HIS A 56 -6.95 -8.97 2.11
C HIS A 56 -7.85 -7.73 2.17
N VAL A 57 -8.20 -7.14 1.02
CA VAL A 57 -9.13 -6.00 0.92
C VAL A 57 -10.51 -6.37 1.47
N SER A 58 -10.99 -7.56 1.12
CA SER A 58 -12.27 -8.10 1.64
C SER A 58 -12.20 -8.31 3.16
N ASP A 59 -11.15 -8.98 3.66
CA ASP A 59 -10.98 -9.30 5.08
C ASP A 59 -10.86 -8.04 5.96
N LEU A 60 -10.13 -7.02 5.47
CA LEU A 60 -9.88 -5.77 6.20
C LEU A 60 -11.00 -4.76 6.07
N LYS A 61 -11.94 -4.99 5.14
CA LYS A 61 -13.02 -4.07 4.76
C LYS A 61 -12.49 -2.73 4.23
N LYS A 62 -12.63 -2.51 2.92
CA LYS A 62 -12.26 -1.26 2.25
C LYS A 62 -12.81 -0.03 2.97
N GLY A 63 -11.96 0.96 3.19
CA GLY A 63 -12.29 2.21 3.90
C GLY A 63 -12.24 2.13 5.44
N SER A 64 -11.92 0.97 6.02
CA SER A 64 -11.68 0.85 7.46
C SER A 64 -10.28 1.37 7.85
N LYS A 65 -10.06 1.70 9.12
CA LYS A 65 -8.72 2.07 9.64
C LYS A 65 -7.69 0.95 9.41
N SER A 66 -8.10 -0.30 9.56
CA SER A 66 -7.24 -1.46 9.30
C SER A 66 -6.86 -1.56 7.82
N TYR A 67 -7.81 -1.29 6.92
CA TYR A 67 -7.53 -1.23 5.49
C TYR A 67 -6.55 -0.11 5.12
N GLU A 68 -6.72 1.09 5.68
CA GLU A 68 -5.79 2.21 5.45
C GLU A 68 -4.38 1.90 5.96
N SER A 69 -4.26 1.32 7.15
CA SER A 69 -2.97 0.89 7.70
C SER A 69 -2.29 -0.18 6.82
N TYR A 70 -3.07 -1.14 6.32
CA TYR A 70 -2.58 -2.15 5.38
C TYR A 70 -2.10 -1.53 4.07
N LEU A 71 -2.86 -0.59 3.50
CA LEU A 71 -2.47 0.09 2.27
C LEU A 71 -1.15 0.84 2.41
N LEU A 72 -0.96 1.57 3.51
CA LEU A 72 0.29 2.27 3.78
C LEU A 72 1.48 1.30 3.81
N SER A 73 1.35 0.17 4.51
CA SER A 73 2.40 -0.84 4.58
C SER A 73 2.70 -1.50 3.22
N VAL A 74 1.66 -1.84 2.44
CA VAL A 74 1.83 -2.40 1.09
C VAL A 74 2.51 -1.39 0.16
N GLN A 75 2.13 -0.11 0.23
CA GLN A 75 2.76 0.94 -0.58
C GLN A 75 4.26 1.09 -0.30
N LYS A 76 4.68 1.01 0.97
CA LYS A 76 6.11 1.03 1.32
C LYS A 76 6.85 -0.15 0.72
N CYS A 77 6.26 -1.34 0.76
CA CYS A 77 6.84 -2.51 0.11
C CYS A 77 6.94 -2.34 -1.41
N GLU A 78 5.88 -1.90 -2.07
CA GLU A 78 5.86 -1.65 -3.52
C GLU A 78 6.92 -0.61 -3.94
N GLN A 79 7.11 0.45 -3.14
CA GLN A 79 8.15 1.46 -3.35
C GLN A 79 9.57 0.88 -3.23
N SER A 80 9.82 0.09 -2.17
CA SER A 80 11.10 -0.60 -2.00
C SER A 80 11.38 -1.55 -3.16
N LEU A 81 10.37 -2.31 -3.59
CA LEU A 81 10.46 -3.21 -4.74
C LEU A 81 10.71 -2.46 -6.06
N ALA A 82 10.16 -1.27 -6.22
CA ALA A 82 10.39 -0.42 -7.39
C ALA A 82 11.74 0.32 -7.34
N GLY A 83 12.47 0.25 -6.21
CA GLY A 83 13.71 1.00 -6.00
C GLY A 83 13.49 2.50 -5.84
N THR A 84 12.29 2.91 -5.43
CA THR A 84 11.95 4.31 -5.24
C THR A 84 12.02 4.73 -3.78
N PRO A 85 12.41 5.99 -3.49
CA PRO A 85 12.49 6.48 -2.13
C PRO A 85 11.13 6.40 -1.41
N GLU A 86 11.17 6.14 -0.10
CA GLU A 86 10.00 6.27 0.77
C GLU A 86 9.58 7.75 0.84
N ILE A 87 8.27 7.99 0.95
CA ILE A 87 7.72 9.35 1.04
C ILE A 87 8.03 9.93 2.41
N ASN A 88 8.62 11.12 2.43
CA ASN A 88 8.73 11.94 3.64
C ASN A 88 7.73 13.09 3.58
N SER A 89 6.58 12.94 4.27
CA SER A 89 5.51 13.93 4.27
C SER A 89 5.91 15.29 4.86
N ASN A 90 7.00 15.33 5.65
CA ASN A 90 7.44 16.52 6.37
C ASN A 90 8.33 17.45 5.54
N LEU A 91 8.67 17.05 4.30
CA LEU A 91 9.42 17.89 3.39
C LEU A 91 8.62 19.13 2.97
N ASN A 92 9.32 20.24 2.79
CA ASN A 92 8.74 21.42 2.14
C ASN A 92 8.61 21.18 0.62
N THR A 93 7.89 22.06 -0.08
CA THR A 93 7.61 21.87 -1.51
C THR A 93 8.85 21.83 -2.38
N LYS A 94 9.88 22.63 -2.10
CA LYS A 94 11.15 22.59 -2.86
C LYS A 94 11.88 21.25 -2.68
N GLU A 95 11.91 20.74 -1.45
CA GLU A 95 12.49 19.43 -1.13
C GLU A 95 11.71 18.29 -1.80
N LYS A 96 10.37 18.38 -1.82
CA LYS A 96 9.51 17.42 -2.54
C LYS A 96 9.80 17.42 -4.05
N ILE A 97 9.93 18.60 -4.66
CA ILE A 97 10.31 18.73 -6.08
C ILE A 97 11.67 18.07 -6.31
N SER A 98 12.68 18.42 -5.50
CA SER A 98 14.02 17.84 -5.63
C SER A 98 14.01 16.31 -5.53
N ALA A 99 13.26 15.74 -4.59
CA ALA A 99 13.15 14.30 -4.42
C ALA A 99 12.52 13.60 -5.64
N VAL A 100 11.51 14.22 -6.27
CA VAL A 100 10.90 13.71 -7.50
C VAL A 100 11.88 13.78 -8.68
N CYS A 101 12.57 14.91 -8.84
CA CYS A 101 13.52 15.10 -9.93
C CYS A 101 14.71 14.15 -9.81
N ASP A 102 15.25 13.98 -8.60
CA ASP A 102 16.27 12.99 -8.29
C ASP A 102 15.82 11.58 -8.65
N CYS A 103 14.57 11.22 -8.36
CA CYS A 103 14.00 9.92 -8.72
C CYS A 103 14.03 9.74 -10.24
N PHE A 104 13.47 10.67 -11.01
CA PHE A 104 13.42 10.55 -12.46
C PHE A 104 14.82 10.46 -13.10
N GLN A 105 15.76 11.31 -12.65
CA GLN A 105 17.14 11.32 -13.13
C GLN A 105 17.90 10.02 -12.84
N LYS A 106 17.62 9.37 -11.70
CA LYS A 106 18.27 8.12 -11.29
C LYS A 106 17.51 6.87 -11.78
N SER A 107 16.28 7.03 -12.26
CA SER A 107 15.41 5.93 -12.69
C SER A 107 15.75 5.41 -14.08
N ASN A 108 15.57 4.11 -14.29
CA ASN A 108 15.56 3.51 -15.62
C ASN A 108 14.10 3.40 -16.13
N LYS A 109 13.90 3.02 -17.40
CA LYS A 109 12.54 2.91 -17.98
C LYS A 109 11.56 2.06 -17.16
N GLN A 110 12.03 1.04 -16.45
CA GLN A 110 11.19 0.18 -15.61
C GLN A 110 10.84 0.80 -14.25
N SER A 111 11.68 1.67 -13.68
CA SER A 111 11.44 2.32 -12.38
C SER A 111 10.77 3.69 -12.48
N ARG A 112 10.61 4.28 -13.68
CA ARG A 112 9.90 5.56 -13.88
C ARG A 112 8.47 5.58 -13.32
N MET A 113 7.76 4.45 -13.36
CA MET A 113 6.42 4.34 -12.77
C MET A 113 6.42 4.62 -11.26
N GLY A 114 7.50 4.24 -10.57
CA GLY A 114 7.65 4.56 -9.15
C GLY A 114 7.89 6.06 -8.91
N CYS A 115 8.57 6.76 -9.83
CA CYS A 115 8.76 8.21 -9.72
C CYS A 115 7.46 8.99 -9.98
N PHE A 116 6.63 8.54 -10.93
CA PHE A 116 5.26 9.08 -11.07
C PHE A 116 4.41 8.85 -9.83
N LYS A 117 4.54 7.69 -9.19
CA LYS A 117 3.87 7.43 -7.91
C LYS A 117 4.37 8.38 -6.82
N LEU A 118 5.69 8.55 -6.69
CA LEU A 118 6.30 9.48 -5.73
C LEU A 118 5.79 10.91 -5.93
N GLN A 119 5.75 11.37 -7.18
CA GLN A 119 5.19 12.68 -7.56
C GLN A 119 3.73 12.82 -7.13
N SER A 120 2.88 11.84 -7.50
CA SER A 120 1.47 11.80 -7.11
C SER A 120 1.30 11.85 -5.59
N ASP A 121 2.09 11.08 -4.85
CA ASP A 121 1.93 10.98 -3.41
C ASP A 121 2.41 12.24 -2.68
N TYR A 122 3.49 12.88 -3.12
CA TYR A 122 3.85 14.22 -2.62
C TYR A 122 2.76 15.25 -2.93
N GLY A 123 2.20 15.23 -4.14
CA GLY A 123 1.10 16.13 -4.52
C GLY A 123 -0.18 15.94 -3.70
N LYS A 124 -0.41 14.76 -3.10
CA LYS A 124 -1.53 14.54 -2.17
C LYS A 124 -1.29 15.16 -0.79
N THR A 125 -0.04 15.40 -0.40
CA THR A 125 0.31 16.01 0.90
C THR A 125 0.22 17.54 0.89
N ILE A 126 0.17 18.17 -0.29
CA ILE A 126 0.08 19.62 -0.43
C ILE A 126 -1.40 20.02 -0.44
N SER A 127 -1.80 20.79 0.57
CA SER A 127 -3.18 21.24 0.74
C SER A 127 -3.47 22.57 0.04
N ASP A 128 -2.45 23.44 -0.07
CA ASP A 128 -2.59 24.72 -0.77
C ASP A 128 -2.66 24.52 -2.30
N PRO A 129 -3.70 25.03 -2.99
CA PRO A 129 -3.87 24.82 -4.42
C PRO A 129 -2.78 25.45 -5.30
N GLU A 130 -2.27 26.62 -4.93
CA GLU A 130 -1.24 27.33 -5.72
C GLU A 130 0.13 26.65 -5.54
N GLU A 131 0.48 26.27 -4.31
CA GLU A 131 1.67 25.49 -4.00
C GLU A 131 1.64 24.12 -4.70
N LYS A 132 0.47 23.48 -4.74
CA LYS A 132 0.28 22.20 -5.45
C LYS A 132 0.43 22.35 -6.96
N LYS A 133 -0.04 23.47 -7.52
CA LYS A 133 0.13 23.80 -8.94
C LYS A 133 1.60 24.03 -9.27
N GLU A 134 2.33 24.79 -8.46
CA GLU A 134 3.78 24.98 -8.59
C GLU A 134 4.51 23.64 -8.54
N PHE A 135 4.23 22.83 -7.51
CA PHE A 135 4.79 21.48 -7.38
C PHE A 135 4.56 20.64 -8.64
N ASN A 136 3.33 20.57 -9.16
CA ASN A 136 3.01 19.74 -10.33
C ASN A 136 3.74 20.23 -11.59
N LEU A 137 3.82 21.54 -11.82
CA LEU A 137 4.53 22.11 -12.97
C LEU A 137 6.03 21.86 -12.88
N SER A 138 6.64 22.14 -11.74
CA SER A 138 8.08 21.99 -11.54
C SER A 138 8.49 20.52 -11.55
N SER A 139 7.81 19.65 -10.80
CA SER A 139 8.12 18.22 -10.78
C SER A 139 7.81 17.51 -12.10
N GLY A 140 6.81 17.98 -12.86
CA GLY A 140 6.48 17.44 -14.18
C GLY A 140 7.55 17.71 -15.23
N SER A 141 8.33 18.79 -15.08
CA SER A 141 9.46 19.09 -15.97
C SER A 141 10.71 18.22 -15.74
N CYS A 142 10.70 17.36 -14.71
CA CYS A 142 11.82 16.49 -14.37
C CYS A 142 11.73 15.09 -14.99
N GLU A 143 10.62 14.80 -15.68
CA GLU A 143 10.43 13.59 -16.49
C GLU A 143 11.50 13.45 -17.61
#